data_AF-B2VJW5-F1
#
_entry.id   AF-B2VJW5-F1
#
_cell.length_a   1.000
_cell.length_b   1.000
_cell.length_c   1.000
_cell.angle_alpha   90.00
_cell.angle_beta   90.00
_cell.angle_gamma   90.00
#
_symmetry.space_group_name_H-M   'P 1'
#
loop_
_entity.id
_entity.type
_entity.pdbx_description
1 polymer ?
#
loop_
_entity_poly.entity_id
_entity_poly.type
_entity_poly.pdbx_seq_one_letter_code
_entity_poly.pdbx_strand_id
1 'polypeptide(L)'
;MKKNRAFLKWAGGKYPLLDDIKSHLPEGDCLIEPFVGAGSVFLNTQYPRYILADINSDLINLYIIVKERTDEFVLDARALFTPETNDADVYYVYRKEFNQCRDAYRRAVLFLYLNRHCYNGLCRYNLSGEFNVPFGRYRKPYFPQEELYWFAERAQNATFVCESYDVTLGKARQGSVVYCDPPYAPLSATANFTAYHTNSFSMAEQQHLAELAVRLAQESGITVLISNHDTPLTRQWYQGATTLQEIKVRRSISRSGDSRSKVNELLALYTGR
;
A
#
# COMPACT_ATOMS: atom_id res chain seq x y z
N MET A 1 -14.72 17.41 3.47
CA MET A 1 -14.18 16.56 4.55
C MET A 1 -12.66 16.74 4.62
N LYS A 2 -12.07 16.71 5.81
CA LYS A 2 -10.62 16.67 6.00
C LYS A 2 -10.10 15.29 5.55
N LYS A 3 -9.11 15.24 4.65
CA LYS A 3 -8.43 13.99 4.28
C LYS A 3 -7.35 13.67 5.31
N ASN A 4 -7.26 12.40 5.72
CA ASN A 4 -6.28 11.91 6.67
C ASN A 4 -5.10 11.27 5.92
N ARG A 5 -3.87 11.61 6.33
CA ARG A 5 -2.66 11.07 5.72
C ARG A 5 -2.25 9.77 6.41
N ALA A 6 -1.63 8.88 5.65
CA ALA A 6 -0.95 7.72 6.21
C ALA A 6 0.32 8.13 6.97
N PHE A 7 0.65 7.39 8.02
CA PHE A 7 1.87 7.59 8.79
C PHE A 7 3.12 7.01 8.11
N LEU A 8 2.98 6.23 7.04
CA LEU A 8 4.09 5.77 6.19
C LEU A 8 4.16 6.58 4.89
N LYS A 9 5.38 6.77 4.39
CA LYS A 9 5.62 7.09 2.98
C LYS A 9 5.56 5.78 2.19
N TRP A 10 4.74 5.72 1.16
CA TRP A 10 4.56 4.50 0.39
C TRP A 10 4.44 4.81 -1.09
N ALA A 11 5.07 3.98 -1.92
CA ALA A 11 4.90 4.06 -3.36
C ALA A 11 3.43 3.78 -3.71
N GLY A 12 2.87 4.53 -4.66
CA GLY A 12 1.48 4.35 -5.07
C GLY A 12 0.42 4.93 -4.13
N GLY A 13 0.80 5.70 -3.11
CA GLY A 13 -0.16 6.30 -2.16
C GLY A 13 -1.31 7.05 -2.85
N LYS A 14 -2.54 6.56 -2.65
CA LYS A 14 -3.76 7.02 -3.34
C LYS A 14 -4.38 8.30 -2.79
N TYR A 15 -3.68 9.01 -1.89
CA TYR A 15 -4.17 10.25 -1.29
C TYR A 15 -4.74 11.28 -2.30
N PRO A 16 -4.12 11.51 -3.48
CA PRO A 16 -4.69 12.41 -4.50
C PRO A 16 -5.99 11.90 -5.13
N LEU A 17 -6.18 10.58 -5.21
CA LEU A 17 -7.28 9.90 -5.91
C LEU A 17 -8.41 9.47 -4.97
N LEU A 18 -8.33 9.83 -3.69
CA LEU A 18 -9.31 9.40 -2.68
C LEU A 18 -10.75 9.81 -3.03
N ASP A 19 -10.96 10.97 -3.63
CA ASP A 19 -12.32 11.42 -3.93
C ASP A 19 -12.93 10.59 -5.08
N ASP A 20 -12.14 10.33 -6.13
CA ASP A 20 -12.54 9.46 -7.24
C ASP A 20 -12.75 8.01 -6.78
N ILE A 21 -11.88 7.47 -5.93
CA ILE A 21 -12.04 6.11 -5.40
C ILE A 21 -13.32 6.03 -4.57
N LYS A 22 -13.54 6.99 -3.67
CA LYS A 22 -14.72 7.00 -2.79
C LYS A 22 -16.02 7.13 -3.54
N SER A 23 -16.07 7.83 -4.69
CA SER A 23 -17.31 7.93 -5.47
C SER A 23 -17.72 6.60 -6.13
N HIS A 24 -16.80 5.62 -6.19
CA HIS A 24 -17.05 4.29 -6.77
C HIS A 24 -17.17 3.18 -5.73
N LEU A 25 -16.79 3.44 -4.47
CA LEU A 25 -16.93 2.48 -3.39
C LEU A 25 -18.31 2.62 -2.75
N PRO A 26 -19.20 1.63 -2.88
CA PRO A 26 -20.51 1.67 -2.24
C PRO A 26 -20.39 1.49 -0.72
N GLU A 27 -21.49 1.72 -0.01
CA GLU A 27 -21.59 1.28 1.38
C GLU A 27 -21.56 -0.24 1.48
N GLY A 28 -21.13 -0.74 2.64
CA GLY A 28 -21.10 -2.16 2.95
C GLY A 28 -20.70 -2.41 4.39
N ASP A 29 -20.74 -3.67 4.81
CA ASP A 29 -20.41 -4.06 6.17
C ASP A 29 -18.89 -4.18 6.39
N CYS A 30 -18.15 -4.49 5.33
CA CYS A 30 -16.72 -4.77 5.40
C CYS A 30 -15.98 -4.27 4.16
N LEU A 31 -14.97 -3.43 4.32
CA LEU A 31 -14.02 -3.16 3.24
C LEU A 31 -12.86 -4.17 3.33
N ILE A 32 -12.54 -4.80 2.20
CA ILE A 32 -11.39 -5.69 2.06
C ILE A 32 -10.37 -5.01 1.15
N GLU A 33 -9.16 -4.78 1.68
CA GLU A 33 -8.02 -4.27 0.90
C GLU A 33 -6.91 -5.34 0.87
N PRO A 34 -6.81 -6.17 -0.20
CA PRO A 34 -5.77 -7.19 -0.32
C PRO A 34 -4.35 -6.65 -0.59
N PHE A 35 -4.25 -5.33 -0.85
CA PHE A 35 -3.01 -4.60 -1.08
C PHE A 35 -3.02 -3.30 -0.27
N VAL A 36 -3.14 -3.41 1.06
CA VAL A 36 -3.39 -2.23 1.90
C VAL A 36 -2.30 -1.17 1.76
N GLY A 37 -1.04 -1.55 1.57
CA GLY A 37 0.07 -0.62 1.48
C GLY A 37 0.05 0.37 2.65
N ALA A 38 0.02 1.68 2.38
CA ALA A 38 -0.08 2.71 3.43
C ALA A 38 -1.46 2.87 4.08
N GLY A 39 -2.49 2.16 3.61
CA GLY A 39 -3.86 2.24 4.13
C GLY A 39 -4.59 3.56 3.82
N SER A 40 -4.28 4.23 2.71
CA SER A 40 -4.89 5.54 2.40
C SER A 40 -6.42 5.47 2.25
N VAL A 41 -6.96 4.41 1.65
CA VAL A 41 -8.42 4.25 1.48
C VAL A 41 -9.08 3.88 2.82
N PHE A 42 -8.54 2.90 3.54
CA PHE A 42 -8.90 2.58 4.92
C PHE A 42 -9.01 3.80 5.83
N LEU A 43 -8.02 4.70 5.82
CA LEU A 43 -7.97 5.88 6.69
C LEU A 43 -8.98 6.99 6.32
N ASN A 44 -9.63 6.88 5.16
CA ASN A 44 -10.50 7.92 4.59
C ASN A 44 -11.90 7.44 4.20
N THR A 45 -12.23 6.18 4.49
CA THR A 45 -13.55 5.57 4.32
C THR A 45 -14.17 5.25 5.69
N GLN A 46 -15.44 4.88 5.73
CA GLN A 46 -16.10 4.48 6.97
C GLN A 46 -16.94 3.23 6.75
N TYR A 47 -16.34 2.08 7.06
CA TYR A 47 -17.00 0.78 7.10
C TYR A 47 -17.03 0.28 8.55
N PRO A 48 -18.03 -0.53 8.94
CA PRO A 48 -18.09 -1.13 10.28
C PRO A 48 -16.87 -1.99 10.62
N ARG A 49 -16.33 -2.73 9.64
CA ARG A 49 -15.11 -3.53 9.79
C ARG A 49 -14.22 -3.48 8.55
N TYR A 50 -12.95 -3.81 8.73
CA TYR A 50 -11.95 -3.90 7.67
C TYR A 50 -11.18 -5.21 7.72
N ILE A 51 -10.88 -5.79 6.56
CA ILE A 51 -9.87 -6.84 6.39
C ILE A 51 -8.76 -6.25 5.51
N LEU A 52 -7.59 -6.04 6.11
CA LEU A 52 -6.47 -5.33 5.48
C LEU A 52 -5.30 -6.30 5.35
N ALA A 53 -4.91 -6.60 4.11
CA ALA A 53 -3.86 -7.55 3.82
C ALA A 53 -2.74 -6.93 3.00
N ASP A 54 -1.54 -7.46 3.19
CA ASP A 54 -0.37 -7.21 2.35
C ASP A 54 0.56 -8.42 2.44
N ILE A 55 1.37 -8.63 1.41
CA ILE A 55 2.39 -9.68 1.42
C ILE A 55 3.61 -9.28 2.27
N ASN A 56 3.77 -7.98 2.56
CA ASN A 56 4.85 -7.48 3.39
C ASN A 56 4.59 -7.73 4.88
N SER A 57 5.27 -8.72 5.44
CA SER A 57 5.14 -9.10 6.84
C SER A 57 5.60 -8.00 7.81
N ASP A 58 6.62 -7.21 7.48
CA ASP A 58 7.07 -6.09 8.33
C ASP A 58 6.01 -5.00 8.43
N LEU A 59 5.30 -4.73 7.33
CA LEU A 59 4.20 -3.77 7.28
C LEU A 59 3.03 -4.23 8.16
N ILE A 60 2.60 -5.49 8.00
CA ILE A 60 1.49 -6.04 8.78
C ILE A 60 1.83 -6.12 10.26
N ASN A 61 3.04 -6.55 10.60
CA ASN A 61 3.50 -6.58 12.00
C ASN A 61 3.52 -5.18 12.62
N LEU A 62 4.02 -4.17 11.89
CA LEU A 62 3.95 -2.78 12.32
C LEU A 62 2.51 -2.33 12.60
N TYR A 63 1.56 -2.66 11.71
CA TYR A 63 0.16 -2.27 11.87
C TYR A 63 -0.49 -2.90 13.10
N ILE A 64 -0.21 -4.18 13.36
CA ILE A 64 -0.67 -4.88 14.57
C ILE A 64 -0.09 -4.22 15.82
N ILE A 65 1.22 -3.93 15.84
CA ILE A 65 1.88 -3.28 16.98
C ILE A 65 1.32 -1.88 17.25
N VAL A 66 1.12 -1.06 16.20
CA VAL A 66 0.54 0.28 16.36
C VAL A 66 -0.90 0.20 16.88
N LYS A 67 -1.68 -0.81 16.48
CA LYS A 67 -3.03 -1.06 16.98
C LYS A 67 -3.05 -1.45 18.47
N GLU A 68 -2.13 -2.31 18.89
CA GLU A 68 -2.17 -2.95 20.21
C GLU A 68 -1.36 -2.21 21.28
N ARG A 69 -0.29 -1.51 20.90
CA ARG A 69 0.70 -0.88 21.80
C ARG A 69 1.00 0.56 21.38
N THR A 70 -0.04 1.34 21.09
CA THR A 70 0.07 2.67 20.46
C THR A 70 0.97 3.64 21.23
N ASP A 71 0.71 3.86 22.52
CA ASP A 71 1.44 4.86 23.31
C ASP A 71 2.93 4.50 23.44
N GLU A 72 3.20 3.23 23.72
CA GLU A 72 4.55 2.68 23.82
C GLU A 72 5.30 2.83 22.49
N PHE A 73 4.66 2.43 21.38
CA PHE A 73 5.23 2.55 20.05
C PHE A 73 5.54 4.00 19.69
N VAL A 74 4.61 4.92 19.96
CA VAL A 74 4.79 6.35 19.67
C VAL A 74 5.95 6.93 20.48
N LEU A 75 6.09 6.56 21.74
CA LEU A 75 7.18 7.00 22.61
C LEU A 75 8.53 6.52 22.08
N ASP A 76 8.66 5.22 21.82
CA ASP A 76 9.93 4.61 21.40
C ASP A 76 10.32 5.01 19.98
N ALA A 77 9.35 5.06 19.07
CA ALA A 77 9.61 5.52 17.70
C ALA A 77 10.04 6.98 17.70
N ARG A 78 9.45 7.85 18.53
CA ARG A 78 9.85 9.27 18.63
C ARG A 78 11.30 9.43 19.06
N ALA A 79 11.81 8.57 19.94
CA ALA A 79 13.19 8.63 20.39
C ALA A 79 14.21 8.46 19.24
N LEU A 80 13.78 7.87 18.11
CA LEU A 80 14.61 7.74 16.91
C LEU A 80 14.48 8.92 15.93
N PHE A 81 13.68 9.95 16.22
CA PHE A 81 13.45 11.11 15.33
C PHE A 81 14.12 12.37 15.89
N THR A 82 15.44 12.31 16.02
CA THR A 82 16.28 13.37 16.58
C THR A 82 17.30 13.85 15.54
N PRO A 83 17.93 15.02 15.73
CA PRO A 83 19.05 15.43 14.89
C PRO A 83 20.20 14.43 14.86
N GLU A 84 20.48 13.77 15.99
CA GLU A 84 21.58 12.82 16.16
C GLU A 84 21.37 11.53 15.36
N THR A 85 20.11 11.10 15.21
CA THR A 85 19.77 9.92 14.40
C THR A 85 19.56 10.24 12.93
N ASN A 86 19.57 11.51 12.52
CA ASN A 86 19.48 11.92 11.12
C ASN A 86 20.88 12.02 10.47
N ASP A 87 21.69 10.99 10.68
CA ASP A 87 23.05 10.84 10.20
C ASP A 87 23.19 9.56 9.35
N ALA A 88 24.10 9.58 8.38
CA ALA A 88 24.27 8.46 7.45
C ALA A 88 24.83 7.21 8.14
N ASP A 89 25.79 7.35 9.05
CA ASP A 89 26.41 6.22 9.73
C ASP A 89 25.42 5.59 10.70
N VAL A 90 24.70 6.42 11.47
CA VAL A 90 23.63 5.98 12.37
C VAL A 90 22.51 5.27 11.60
N TYR A 91 22.10 5.81 10.45
CA TYR A 91 21.10 5.17 9.59
C TYR A 91 21.52 3.76 9.16
N TYR A 92 22.78 3.57 8.77
CA TYR A 92 23.26 2.26 8.34
C TYR A 92 23.43 1.27 9.49
N VAL A 93 23.74 1.75 10.70
CA VAL A 93 23.69 0.94 11.94
C VAL A 93 22.27 0.44 12.18
N TYR A 94 21.26 1.33 12.19
CA TYR A 94 19.87 0.93 12.38
C TYR A 94 19.32 0.05 11.26
N ARG A 95 19.77 0.26 10.01
CA ARG A 95 19.41 -0.64 8.89
C ARG A 95 19.98 -2.04 9.09
N LYS A 96 21.23 -2.16 9.54
CA LYS A 96 21.85 -3.44 9.86
C LYS A 96 21.14 -4.11 11.04
N GLU A 97 20.84 -3.34 12.08
CA GLU A 97 20.06 -3.81 13.23
C GLU A 97 18.71 -4.36 12.78
N PHE A 98 17.96 -3.62 11.95
CA PHE A 98 16.68 -4.06 11.41
C PHE A 98 16.80 -5.39 10.66
N ASN A 99 17.81 -5.56 9.81
CA ASN A 99 18.01 -6.81 9.06
C ASN A 99 18.37 -8.01 9.95
N GLN A 100 19.00 -7.77 11.10
CA GLN A 100 19.45 -8.83 12.02
C GLN A 100 18.45 -9.08 13.18
N CYS A 101 17.57 -8.11 13.46
CA CYS A 101 16.65 -8.14 14.58
C CYS A 101 15.52 -9.15 14.33
N ARG A 102 15.25 -9.99 15.34
CA ARG A 102 14.14 -10.95 15.36
C ARG A 102 12.99 -10.51 16.26
N ASP A 103 13.18 -9.48 17.07
CA ASP A 103 12.12 -8.92 17.92
C ASP A 103 11.14 -8.09 17.08
N ALA A 104 9.87 -8.50 17.05
CA ALA A 104 8.87 -7.87 16.20
C ALA A 104 8.65 -6.40 16.55
N TYR A 105 8.69 -6.06 17.84
CA TYR A 105 8.47 -4.71 18.32
C TYR A 105 9.60 -3.77 17.89
N ARG A 106 10.85 -4.14 18.15
CA ARG A 106 12.03 -3.38 17.74
C ARG A 106 12.10 -3.24 16.22
N ARG A 107 11.78 -4.30 15.47
CA ARG A 107 11.68 -4.23 14.00
C ARG A 107 10.65 -3.19 13.56
N ALA A 108 9.47 -3.13 14.15
CA ALA A 108 8.44 -2.14 13.80
C ALA A 108 8.90 -0.69 14.07
N VAL A 109 9.53 -0.45 15.22
CA VAL A 109 10.10 0.86 15.57
C VAL A 109 11.16 1.28 14.55
N LEU A 110 12.09 0.38 14.22
CA LEU A 110 13.11 0.63 13.19
C LEU A 110 12.52 0.80 11.79
N PHE A 111 11.45 0.06 11.45
CA PHE A 111 10.80 0.15 10.14
C PHE A 111 10.23 1.55 9.89
N LEU A 112 9.58 2.16 10.89
CA LEU A 112 9.09 3.54 10.78
C LEU A 112 10.25 4.54 10.64
N TYR A 113 11.32 4.37 11.42
CA TYR A 113 12.54 5.19 11.29
C TYR A 113 13.11 5.08 9.86
N LEU A 114 13.35 3.86 9.37
CA LEU A 114 13.90 3.61 8.05
C LEU A 114 13.01 4.22 6.97
N ASN A 115 11.68 4.01 7.02
CA ASN A 115 10.75 4.58 6.04
C ASN A 115 10.84 6.11 5.94
N ARG A 116 11.04 6.81 7.06
CA ARG A 116 11.09 8.27 7.11
C ARG A 116 12.49 8.83 6.79
N HIS A 117 13.54 8.05 7.00
CA HIS A 117 14.94 8.45 6.79
C HIS A 117 15.55 7.95 5.47
N CYS A 118 14.97 6.93 4.84
CA CYS A 118 15.50 6.33 3.61
C CYS A 118 15.14 7.11 2.36
N TYR A 119 15.88 6.86 1.28
CA TYR A 119 15.65 7.48 -0.02
C TYR A 119 14.19 7.28 -0.49
N ASN A 120 13.49 8.40 -0.67
CA ASN A 120 12.10 8.51 -1.14
C ASN A 120 11.05 7.71 -0.36
N GLY A 121 11.36 7.21 0.83
CA GLY A 121 10.43 6.32 1.56
C GLY A 121 10.15 5.02 0.81
N LEU A 122 11.11 4.54 0.01
CA LEU A 122 11.01 3.24 -0.65
C LEU A 122 11.00 2.12 0.40
N CYS A 123 10.23 1.08 0.12
CA CYS A 123 10.29 -0.19 0.83
C CYS A 123 10.86 -1.24 -0.14
N ARG A 124 12.11 -1.65 0.06
CA ARG A 124 12.80 -2.57 -0.87
C ARG A 124 13.75 -3.50 -0.13
N TYR A 125 13.65 -4.77 -0.49
CA TYR A 125 14.46 -5.86 0.06
C TYR A 125 15.27 -6.51 -1.07
N ASN A 126 16.41 -7.10 -0.73
CA ASN A 126 17.14 -8.00 -1.63
C ASN A 126 16.53 -9.41 -1.60
N LEU A 127 17.09 -10.34 -2.40
CA LEU A 127 16.65 -11.74 -2.46
C LEU A 127 16.82 -12.50 -1.14
N SER A 128 17.70 -12.01 -0.25
CA SER A 128 17.90 -12.56 1.09
C SER A 128 16.89 -12.01 2.12
N GLY A 129 15.94 -11.16 1.70
CA GLY A 129 14.95 -10.55 2.58
C GLY A 129 15.49 -9.37 3.40
N GLU A 130 16.65 -8.83 3.05
CA GLU A 130 17.26 -7.70 3.78
C GLU A 130 16.87 -6.36 3.15
N PHE A 131 16.43 -5.42 3.99
CA PHE A 131 16.13 -4.05 3.59
C PHE A 131 17.42 -3.35 3.13
N ASN A 132 17.39 -2.80 1.91
CA ASN A 132 18.60 -2.30 1.23
C ASN A 132 18.48 -0.87 0.67
N VAL A 133 17.52 -0.08 1.17
CA VAL A 133 17.34 1.30 0.71
C VAL A 133 18.42 2.20 1.33
N PRO A 134 19.07 3.10 0.55
CA PRO A 134 20.09 4.01 1.07
C PRO A 134 19.48 5.16 1.87
N PHE A 135 20.32 5.88 2.62
CA PHE A 135 19.93 7.06 3.38
C PHE A 135 19.38 8.19 2.47
N GLY A 136 18.30 8.84 2.89
CA GLY A 136 17.55 9.81 2.09
C GLY A 136 18.02 11.27 2.20
N ARG A 137 18.90 11.59 3.16
CA ARG A 137 19.47 12.95 3.36
C ARG A 137 18.42 14.05 3.50
N TYR A 138 17.33 13.78 4.21
CA TYR A 138 16.32 14.80 4.51
C TYR A 138 16.85 15.79 5.55
N ARG A 139 16.46 17.07 5.42
CA ARG A 139 16.84 18.11 6.40
C ARG A 139 16.28 17.81 7.79
N LYS A 140 15.01 17.40 7.86
CA LYS A 140 14.32 17.02 9.10
C LYS A 140 13.19 16.05 8.77
N PRO A 141 13.39 14.74 8.96
CA PRO A 141 12.33 13.75 8.84
C PRO A 141 11.14 14.10 9.75
N TYR A 142 9.93 14.08 9.19
CA TYR A 142 8.71 14.33 9.95
C TYR A 142 8.33 13.09 10.76
N PHE A 143 8.14 13.25 12.08
CA PHE A 143 7.58 12.22 12.94
C PHE A 143 6.03 12.27 12.90
N PRO A 144 5.35 11.22 12.42
CA PRO A 144 3.91 11.24 12.17
C PRO A 144 3.07 10.89 13.41
N GLN A 145 3.16 11.70 14.48
CA GLN A 145 2.46 11.42 15.74
C GLN A 145 0.95 11.33 15.55
N GLU A 146 0.35 12.38 14.98
CA GLU A 146 -1.10 12.48 14.83
C GLU A 146 -1.63 11.40 13.89
N GLU A 147 -0.90 11.09 12.82
CA GLU A 147 -1.27 10.02 11.91
C GLU A 147 -1.15 8.61 12.54
N LEU A 148 -0.23 8.40 13.48
CA LEU A 148 -0.14 7.14 14.24
C LEU A 148 -1.34 6.94 15.16
N TYR A 149 -1.72 7.96 15.93
CA TYR A 149 -2.91 7.88 16.79
C TYR A 149 -4.19 7.71 15.98
N TRP A 150 -4.34 8.47 14.89
CA TRP A 150 -5.47 8.31 13.99
C TRP A 150 -5.52 6.90 13.39
N PHE A 151 -4.39 6.35 12.96
CA PHE A 151 -4.32 4.98 12.47
C PHE A 151 -4.75 3.98 13.56
N ALA A 152 -4.24 4.13 14.78
CA ALA A 152 -4.55 3.23 15.89
C ALA A 152 -6.03 3.24 16.28
N GLU A 153 -6.68 4.41 16.29
CA GLU A 153 -8.12 4.57 16.52
C GLU A 153 -8.91 3.81 15.46
N ARG A 154 -8.57 4.02 14.18
CA ARG A 154 -9.21 3.37 13.04
C ARG A 154 -8.98 1.86 13.03
N ALA A 155 -7.79 1.43 13.45
CA ALA A 155 -7.35 0.05 13.44
C ALA A 155 -8.13 -0.85 14.41
N GLN A 156 -8.86 -0.28 15.38
CA GLN A 156 -9.70 -1.05 16.28
C GLN A 156 -10.79 -1.84 15.55
N ASN A 157 -11.28 -1.32 14.42
CA ASN A 157 -12.25 -1.98 13.56
C ASN A 157 -11.61 -2.78 12.40
N ALA A 158 -10.28 -2.94 12.40
CA ALA A 158 -9.54 -3.62 11.34
C ALA A 158 -8.89 -4.93 11.81
N THR A 159 -8.92 -5.92 10.93
CA THR A 159 -8.11 -7.14 11.04
C THR A 159 -6.98 -7.06 10.01
N PHE A 160 -5.74 -7.14 10.47
CA PHE A 160 -4.55 -7.16 9.62
C PHE A 160 -4.08 -8.59 9.39
N VAL A 161 -3.80 -8.96 8.15
CA VAL A 161 -3.35 -10.30 7.77
C VAL A 161 -2.20 -10.25 6.78
N CYS A 162 -1.17 -11.06 7.00
CA CYS A 162 -0.03 -11.17 6.09
C CYS A 162 -0.24 -12.37 5.16
N GLU A 163 -0.89 -12.14 4.03
CA GLU A 163 -1.23 -13.19 3.07
C GLU A 163 -1.35 -12.61 1.65
N SER A 164 -1.40 -13.49 0.66
CA SER A 164 -1.57 -13.10 -0.74
C SER A 164 -2.99 -12.63 -1.04
N TYR A 165 -3.12 -11.87 -2.12
CA TYR A 165 -4.37 -11.24 -2.53
C TYR A 165 -5.49 -12.27 -2.80
N ASP A 166 -5.17 -13.40 -3.40
CA ASP A 166 -6.11 -14.47 -3.75
C ASP A 166 -6.71 -15.12 -2.49
N VAL A 167 -5.88 -15.39 -1.48
CA VAL A 167 -6.34 -15.90 -0.17
C VAL A 167 -7.23 -14.87 0.52
N THR A 168 -6.83 -13.60 0.50
CA THR A 168 -7.62 -12.51 1.10
C THR A 168 -8.99 -12.36 0.43
N LEU A 169 -9.01 -12.40 -0.91
CA LEU A 169 -10.25 -12.30 -1.69
C LEU A 169 -11.19 -13.48 -1.44
N GLY A 170 -10.67 -14.68 -1.16
CA GLY A 170 -11.46 -15.85 -0.76
C GLY A 170 -12.22 -15.68 0.57
N LYS A 171 -11.84 -14.70 1.40
CA LYS A 171 -12.53 -14.34 2.64
C LYS A 171 -13.72 -13.41 2.42
N ALA A 172 -13.90 -12.85 1.22
CA ALA A 172 -15.03 -12.00 0.91
C ALA A 172 -16.35 -12.76 1.09
N ARG A 173 -17.35 -12.08 1.66
CA ARG A 173 -18.69 -12.60 1.91
C ARG A 173 -19.72 -11.55 1.48
N GLN A 174 -20.99 -11.94 1.44
CA GLN A 174 -22.06 -10.97 1.19
C GLN A 174 -21.97 -9.79 2.16
N GLY A 175 -22.15 -8.57 1.64
CA GLY A 175 -21.95 -7.32 2.39
C GLY A 175 -20.49 -6.81 2.40
N SER A 176 -19.53 -7.57 1.85
CA SER A 176 -18.18 -7.07 1.61
C SER A 176 -18.14 -6.14 0.39
N VAL A 177 -17.25 -5.16 0.46
CA VAL A 177 -16.76 -4.34 -0.66
C VAL A 177 -15.26 -4.56 -0.74
N VAL A 178 -14.72 -4.70 -1.95
CA VAL A 178 -13.30 -4.97 -2.17
C VAL A 178 -12.65 -3.81 -2.90
N TYR A 179 -11.52 -3.33 -2.40
CA TYR A 179 -10.67 -2.36 -3.10
C TYR A 179 -9.27 -2.93 -3.31
N CYS A 180 -8.87 -3.10 -4.56
CA CYS A 180 -7.57 -3.63 -4.96
C CYS A 180 -6.67 -2.53 -5.53
N ASP A 181 -5.50 -2.36 -4.92
CA ASP A 181 -4.44 -1.49 -5.42
C ASP A 181 -3.13 -2.27 -5.67
N PRO A 182 -3.10 -3.17 -6.67
CA PRO A 182 -1.94 -4.01 -6.92
C PRO A 182 -0.70 -3.17 -7.30
N PRO A 183 0.51 -3.72 -7.14
CA PRO A 183 1.69 -3.15 -7.79
C PRO A 183 1.41 -2.93 -9.28
N TYR A 184 1.68 -1.73 -9.81
CA TYR A 184 1.20 -1.41 -11.15
C TYR A 184 1.87 -2.21 -12.26
N ALA A 185 1.12 -2.37 -13.35
CA ALA A 185 1.63 -2.96 -14.57
C ALA A 185 2.82 -2.17 -15.14
N PRO A 186 3.81 -2.84 -15.75
CA PRO A 186 4.92 -2.16 -16.41
C PRO A 186 4.42 -1.25 -17.54
N LEU A 187 5.03 -0.08 -17.69
CA LEU A 187 4.66 0.90 -18.71
C LEU A 187 5.00 0.48 -20.15
N SER A 188 5.89 -0.51 -20.30
CA SER A 188 6.17 -1.14 -21.60
C SER A 188 6.61 -2.60 -21.41
N ALA A 189 6.41 -3.42 -22.44
CA ALA A 189 6.91 -4.80 -22.48
C ALA A 189 8.45 -4.87 -22.37
N THR A 190 9.16 -3.81 -22.77
CA THR A 190 10.63 -3.70 -22.70
C THR A 190 11.14 -3.27 -21.32
N ALA A 191 10.33 -2.57 -20.51
CA ALA A 191 10.65 -2.28 -19.11
C ALA A 191 10.67 -3.54 -18.24
N ASN A 192 10.07 -4.63 -18.74
CA ASN A 192 10.09 -5.96 -18.13
C ASN A 192 11.46 -6.65 -18.25
N PHE A 193 12.26 -6.31 -19.27
CA PHE A 193 13.50 -7.03 -19.59
C PHE A 193 14.69 -6.63 -18.68
N THR A 194 14.60 -5.51 -17.97
CA THR A 194 15.63 -5.04 -17.02
C THR A 194 15.31 -5.39 -15.57
N ALA A 195 14.18 -6.03 -15.31
CA ALA A 195 13.69 -6.33 -13.98
C ALA A 195 13.85 -7.83 -13.71
N TYR A 196 15.08 -8.25 -13.36
CA TYR A 196 15.31 -9.55 -12.73
C TYR A 196 14.56 -9.57 -11.38
N HIS A 197 13.29 -9.97 -11.39
CA HIS A 197 12.46 -10.01 -10.19
C HIS A 197 11.90 -11.42 -9.95
N THR A 198 12.51 -12.12 -9.02
CA THR A 198 11.80 -13.10 -8.19
C THR A 198 11.10 -12.30 -7.08
N ASN A 199 9.77 -12.43 -6.95
CA ASN A 199 8.82 -11.68 -6.07
C ASN A 199 8.19 -10.37 -6.60
N SER A 200 8.18 -10.08 -7.91
CA SER A 200 7.31 -9.01 -8.44
C SER A 200 5.93 -9.56 -8.82
N PHE A 201 4.86 -8.80 -8.52
CA PHE A 201 3.50 -9.08 -8.97
C PHE A 201 3.45 -9.14 -10.51
N SER A 202 3.37 -10.36 -11.03
CA SER A 202 3.58 -10.73 -12.42
C SER A 202 2.37 -10.40 -13.30
N MET A 203 2.55 -10.45 -14.62
CA MET A 203 1.46 -10.30 -15.60
C MET A 203 0.37 -11.36 -15.39
N ALA A 204 0.75 -12.58 -15.00
CA ALA A 204 -0.18 -13.66 -14.69
C ALA A 204 -0.99 -13.35 -13.42
N GLU A 205 -0.36 -12.79 -12.39
CA GLU A 205 -1.06 -12.38 -11.17
C GLU A 205 -2.00 -11.19 -11.41
N GLN A 206 -1.62 -10.23 -12.26
CA GLN A 206 -2.49 -9.13 -12.70
C GLN A 206 -3.76 -9.65 -13.38
N GLN A 207 -3.61 -10.59 -14.32
CA GLN A 207 -4.75 -11.20 -15.01
C GLN A 207 -5.60 -12.03 -14.03
N HIS A 208 -4.97 -12.83 -13.18
CA HIS A 208 -5.68 -13.65 -12.19
C HIS A 208 -6.47 -12.79 -11.19
N LEU A 209 -5.96 -11.61 -10.80
CA LEU A 209 -6.71 -10.64 -9.99
C LEU A 209 -7.98 -10.17 -10.69
N ALA A 210 -7.91 -9.85 -11.99
CA ALA A 210 -9.09 -9.47 -12.76
C ALA A 210 -10.12 -10.61 -12.88
N GLU A 211 -9.65 -11.85 -13.07
CA GLU A 211 -10.51 -13.05 -13.10
C GLU A 211 -11.22 -13.29 -11.75
N LEU A 212 -10.51 -13.10 -10.63
CA LEU A 212 -11.12 -13.15 -9.30
C LEU A 212 -12.16 -12.05 -9.10
N ALA A 213 -11.91 -10.84 -9.58
CA ALA A 213 -12.86 -9.73 -9.48
C ALA A 213 -14.16 -10.01 -10.25
N VAL A 214 -14.05 -10.59 -11.46
CA VAL A 214 -15.22 -11.03 -12.24
C VAL A 214 -16.02 -12.08 -11.47
N ARG A 215 -15.36 -13.11 -10.92
CA ARG A 215 -16.03 -14.18 -10.17
C ARG A 215 -16.75 -13.64 -8.94
N LEU A 216 -16.09 -12.80 -8.13
CA LEU A 216 -16.69 -12.20 -6.94
C LEU A 216 -17.93 -11.36 -7.27
N ALA A 217 -17.86 -10.56 -8.33
CA ALA A 217 -18.98 -9.75 -8.76
C ALA A 217 -20.14 -10.60 -9.31
N GLN A 218 -19.86 -11.56 -10.19
CA GLN A 218 -20.90 -12.33 -10.88
C GLN A 218 -21.51 -13.44 -10.02
N GLU A 219 -20.70 -14.14 -9.24
CA GLU A 219 -21.15 -15.32 -8.48
C GLU A 219 -21.60 -14.97 -7.06
N SER A 220 -21.03 -13.91 -6.47
CA SER A 220 -21.29 -13.52 -5.07
C SER A 220 -21.94 -12.15 -4.91
N GLY A 221 -22.13 -11.40 -6.01
CA GLY A 221 -22.70 -10.04 -5.95
C GLY A 221 -21.81 -9.02 -5.22
N ILE A 222 -20.53 -9.32 -5.06
CA ILE A 222 -19.59 -8.49 -4.28
C ILE A 222 -19.00 -7.40 -5.18
N THR A 223 -19.09 -6.15 -4.76
CA THR A 223 -18.47 -5.04 -5.48
C THR A 223 -16.96 -5.09 -5.33
N VAL A 224 -16.25 -5.02 -6.47
CA VAL A 224 -14.79 -4.97 -6.52
C VAL A 224 -14.36 -3.74 -7.32
N LEU A 225 -13.53 -2.89 -6.73
CA LEU A 225 -12.89 -1.76 -7.39
C LEU A 225 -11.39 -2.01 -7.49
N ILE A 226 -10.83 -1.92 -8.69
CA ILE A 226 -9.38 -2.06 -8.93
C ILE A 226 -8.82 -0.74 -9.46
N SER A 227 -7.70 -0.28 -8.91
CA SER A 227 -6.93 0.84 -9.49
C SER A 227 -5.63 0.36 -10.15
N ASN A 228 -5.32 0.86 -11.34
CA ASN A 228 -4.05 0.59 -12.01
C ASN A 228 -3.66 1.73 -12.97
N HIS A 229 -2.55 1.60 -13.67
CA HIS A 229 -2.24 2.45 -14.81
C HIS A 229 -3.26 2.25 -15.95
N ASP A 230 -3.60 3.31 -16.66
CA ASP A 230 -4.34 3.22 -17.91
C ASP A 230 -3.39 2.85 -19.07
N THR A 231 -3.44 1.59 -19.50
CA THR A 231 -2.62 1.03 -20.57
C THR A 231 -3.46 0.07 -21.43
N PRO A 232 -3.02 -0.27 -22.65
CA PRO A 232 -3.70 -1.29 -23.45
C PRO A 232 -3.85 -2.64 -22.72
N LEU A 233 -2.83 -3.04 -21.94
CA LEU A 233 -2.84 -4.30 -21.19
C LEU A 233 -3.85 -4.29 -20.04
N THR A 234 -3.87 -3.23 -19.24
CA THR A 234 -4.83 -3.11 -18.12
C THR A 234 -6.27 -2.99 -18.62
N ARG A 235 -6.51 -2.30 -19.75
CA ARG A 235 -7.84 -2.30 -20.40
C ARG A 235 -8.24 -3.68 -20.91
N GLN A 236 -7.30 -4.47 -21.41
CA GLN A 236 -7.57 -5.85 -21.82
C GLN A 236 -7.91 -6.75 -20.61
N TRP A 237 -7.13 -6.69 -19.53
CA TRP A 237 -7.41 -7.48 -18.33
C TRP A 237 -8.74 -7.10 -17.69
N TYR A 238 -9.06 -5.81 -17.65
CA TYR A 238 -10.27 -5.32 -16.99
C TYR A 238 -11.49 -5.22 -17.92
N GLN A 239 -11.46 -5.84 -19.10
CA GLN A 239 -12.60 -5.83 -20.04
C GLN A 239 -13.91 -6.39 -19.45
N GLY A 240 -13.82 -7.21 -18.40
CA GLY A 240 -14.98 -7.75 -17.67
C GLY A 240 -15.57 -6.80 -16.63
N ALA A 241 -15.00 -5.61 -16.42
CA ALA A 241 -15.52 -4.61 -15.49
C ALA A 241 -16.84 -4.02 -16.01
N THR A 242 -17.78 -3.76 -15.11
CA THR A 242 -19.02 -3.03 -15.43
C THR A 242 -18.72 -1.60 -15.88
N THR A 243 -17.69 -0.99 -15.31
CA THR A 243 -17.28 0.37 -15.66
C THR A 243 -15.76 0.50 -15.62
N LEU A 244 -15.21 1.14 -16.65
CA LEU A 244 -13.81 1.55 -16.73
C LEU A 244 -13.74 3.07 -16.78
N GLN A 245 -13.17 3.69 -15.74
CA GLN A 245 -12.99 5.14 -15.66
C GLN A 245 -11.51 5.51 -15.73
N GLU A 246 -11.18 6.38 -16.69
CA GLU A 246 -9.87 7.03 -16.77
C GLU A 246 -9.83 8.26 -15.86
N ILE A 247 -8.77 8.38 -15.06
CA ILE A 247 -8.51 9.56 -14.22
C ILE A 247 -7.20 10.21 -14.65
N LYS A 248 -7.27 11.49 -15.00
CA LYS A 248 -6.09 12.28 -15.39
C LYS A 248 -5.29 12.66 -14.15
N VAL A 249 -4.19 11.96 -13.90
CA VAL A 249 -3.31 12.24 -12.75
C VAL A 249 -2.11 13.07 -13.19
N ARG A 250 -1.86 14.18 -12.48
CA ARG A 250 -0.58 14.89 -12.57
C ARG A 250 0.46 14.12 -11.74
N ARG A 251 1.02 13.03 -12.26
CA ARG A 251 2.12 12.34 -11.57
C ARG A 251 3.42 13.12 -11.73
N SER A 252 4.15 13.32 -10.64
CA SER A 252 5.50 13.87 -10.62
C SER A 252 6.47 12.82 -10.06
N ILE A 253 6.85 11.81 -10.86
CA ILE A 253 7.87 10.83 -10.46
C ILE A 253 8.69 10.39 -11.68
N SER A 254 9.81 11.06 -11.98
CA SER A 254 11.04 10.48 -12.59
C SER A 254 12.21 11.49 -12.56
N ARG A 255 13.43 10.99 -12.76
CA ARG A 255 14.72 11.60 -12.39
C ARG A 255 15.42 12.37 -13.54
N SER A 256 14.74 12.64 -14.66
CA SER A 256 15.33 13.27 -15.84
C SER A 256 14.33 14.18 -16.56
N GLY A 257 14.79 15.38 -16.96
CA GLY A 257 13.95 16.46 -17.48
C GLY A 257 13.20 16.19 -18.79
N ASP A 258 13.50 15.08 -19.47
CA ASP A 258 13.16 14.89 -20.89
C ASP A 258 12.23 13.69 -21.20
N SER A 259 11.76 12.95 -20.18
CA SER A 259 10.80 11.84 -20.38
C SER A 259 9.66 11.88 -19.38
N ARG A 260 8.83 12.92 -19.48
CA ARG A 260 7.57 13.02 -18.73
C ARG A 260 6.44 12.28 -19.46
N SER A 261 6.44 10.94 -19.44
CA SER A 261 5.23 10.21 -19.84
C SER A 261 4.20 10.29 -18.70
N LYS A 262 3.19 11.15 -18.89
CA LYS A 262 2.01 11.18 -18.01
C LYS A 262 1.18 9.93 -18.33
N VAL A 263 1.16 8.97 -17.43
CA VAL A 263 0.27 7.81 -17.55
C VAL A 263 -0.91 8.07 -16.62
N ASN A 264 -2.12 8.02 -17.19
CA ASN A 264 -3.36 8.21 -16.45
C ASN A 264 -3.62 7.02 -15.51
N GLU A 265 -4.50 7.22 -14.55
CA GLU A 265 -5.03 6.12 -13.74
C GLU A 265 -6.23 5.49 -14.45
N LEU A 266 -6.45 4.21 -14.21
CA LEU A 266 -7.65 3.48 -14.58
C LEU A 266 -8.29 2.93 -13.29
N LEU A 267 -9.56 3.24 -13.09
CA LEU A 267 -10.42 2.56 -12.12
C LEU A 267 -11.32 1.57 -12.86
N ALA A 268 -11.28 0.30 -12.45
CA ALA A 268 -12.13 -0.76 -12.97
C ALA A 268 -13.12 -1.20 -11.87
N LEU A 269 -14.40 -0.92 -12.08
CA LEU A 269 -15.48 -1.25 -11.16
C LEU A 269 -16.22 -2.49 -11.67
N TYR A 270 -16.30 -3.51 -10.81
CA TYR A 270 -17.06 -4.73 -11.00
C TYR A 270 -18.21 -4.76 -10.00
N THR A 271 -19.43 -4.95 -10.49
CA THR A 271 -20.64 -5.06 -9.67
C THR A 271 -21.44 -6.28 -10.11
N GLY A 272 -22.19 -6.88 -9.18
CA GLY A 272 -23.20 -7.87 -9.53
C GLY A 272 -24.23 -7.30 -10.51
N ARG A 273 -24.79 -8.17 -11.35
CA ARG A 273 -25.92 -7.83 -12.22
C ARG A 273 -27.24 -7.89 -11.46
#